data_AF-A0A429E1K0-F1
#
_entry.id   AF-A0A429E1K0-F1
#
_cell.length_a   1.000
_cell.length_b   1.000
_cell.length_c   1.000
_cell.angle_alpha   90.00
_cell.angle_beta   90.00
_cell.angle_gamma   90.00
#
_symmetry.space_group_name_H-M   'P 1'
#
loop_
_entity.id
_entity.type
_entity.pdbx_description
1 polymer ?
#
loop_
_entity_poly.entity_id
_entity_poly.type
_entity_poly.pdbx_seq_one_letter_code
_entity_poly.pdbx_strand_id
1 'polypeptide(L)'
;MRSRSLVYDVAAVLARIGVGVVFMAHGWQKIEAGVTATGESFDALGVPLPTAAAVYAAFVELLGGAALIAGLALPVTGALLFIDMLGAFLFVHADQGLFMVDGDRAQNGYELVVALGMAALLLAAGAGGRLTLDAWIVRRRAAGPDDPGDEDDEDDAESFVESLRQAETKPVEPPAKKAPVRRSAPKAAPKAAPAPSVGGLTGCVSPERR
;
A
#
# COMPACT_ATOMS: atom_id res chain seq x y z
N MET A 1 8.78 11.54 -16.33
CA MET A 1 8.59 10.66 -15.15
C MET A 1 7.81 11.46 -14.13
N ARG A 2 6.68 10.97 -13.58
CA ARG A 2 6.00 11.72 -12.50
C ARG A 2 6.96 11.80 -11.31
N SER A 3 7.27 13.02 -10.86
CA SER A 3 7.93 13.23 -9.58
C SER A 3 7.06 12.61 -8.49
N ARG A 4 7.53 11.53 -7.88
CA ARG A 4 6.91 11.01 -6.65
C ARG A 4 7.26 12.00 -5.53
N SER A 5 6.32 12.25 -4.63
CA SER A 5 6.54 13.18 -3.53
C SER A 5 7.57 12.61 -2.53
N LEU A 6 8.27 13.48 -1.81
CA LEU A 6 9.18 13.08 -0.73
C LEU A 6 8.47 12.20 0.31
N VAL A 7 7.20 12.46 0.60
CA VAL A 7 6.36 11.65 1.48
C VAL A 7 6.27 10.19 1.01
N TYR A 8 6.12 9.97 -0.30
CA TYR A 8 6.11 8.62 -0.86
C TYR A 8 7.46 7.92 -0.65
N ASP A 9 8.56 8.62 -0.89
CA ASP A 9 9.90 8.03 -0.77
C ASP A 9 10.23 7.68 0.69
N VAL A 10 9.86 8.53 1.64
CA VAL A 10 9.97 8.24 3.08
C VAL A 10 9.11 7.03 3.46
N ALA A 11 7.84 6.99 3.03
CA ALA A 11 6.96 5.86 3.30
C ALA A 11 7.51 4.54 2.71
N ALA A 12 8.10 4.58 1.51
CA ALA A 12 8.69 3.41 0.88
C ALA A 12 9.96 2.92 1.61
N VAL A 13 10.78 3.82 2.15
CA VAL A 13 11.92 3.46 3.03
C VAL A 13 11.41 2.79 4.30
N LEU A 14 10.43 3.37 4.98
CA LEU A 14 9.87 2.80 6.21
C LEU A 14 9.24 1.43 5.96
N ALA A 15 8.51 1.26 4.84
CA ALA A 15 7.96 -0.02 4.45
C ALA A 15 9.07 -1.06 4.23
N ARG A 16 10.16 -0.70 3.55
CA ARG A 16 11.31 -1.59 3.35
C ARG A 16 11.99 -1.97 4.67
N ILE A 17 12.14 -1.01 5.58
CA ILE A 17 12.71 -1.27 6.91
C ILE A 17 11.82 -2.24 7.68
N GLY A 18 10.52 -1.96 7.78
CA GLY A 18 9.59 -2.81 8.52
C GLY A 18 9.53 -4.24 7.96
N VAL A 19 9.30 -4.37 6.65
CA VAL A 19 9.23 -5.68 5.98
C VAL A 19 10.57 -6.42 6.06
N GLY A 20 11.67 -5.71 5.80
CA GLY A 20 13.01 -6.28 5.78
C GLY A 20 13.46 -6.78 7.15
N VAL A 21 13.14 -6.08 8.24
CA VAL A 21 13.45 -6.52 9.61
C VAL A 21 12.72 -7.82 9.96
N VAL A 22 11.46 -7.96 9.55
CA VAL A 22 10.68 -9.18 9.82
C VAL A 22 11.30 -10.38 9.08
N PHE A 23 11.65 -10.22 7.80
CA PHE A 23 12.36 -11.27 7.05
C PHE A 23 13.72 -11.60 7.68
N MET A 24 14.51 -10.58 8.07
CA MET A 24 15.78 -10.82 8.74
C MET A 24 15.62 -11.61 10.04
N ALA A 25 14.60 -11.30 10.84
CA ALA A 25 14.32 -12.01 12.08
C ALA A 25 13.98 -13.48 11.82
N HIS A 26 13.12 -13.77 10.84
CA HIS A 26 12.78 -15.15 10.47
C HIS A 26 13.97 -15.93 9.90
N GLY A 27 14.77 -15.29 9.04
CA GLY A 27 15.97 -15.90 8.49
C GLY A 27 17.00 -16.19 9.58
N TRP A 28 17.17 -15.26 10.53
CA TRP A 28 18.07 -15.43 11.68
C TRP A 28 17.65 -16.61 12.56
N GLN A 29 16.34 -16.73 12.87
CA GLN A 29 15.82 -17.87 13.64
C GLN A 29 16.12 -19.21 12.97
N LYS A 30 16.02 -19.29 11.63
CA LYS A 30 16.36 -20.52 10.88
C LYS A 30 17.85 -20.83 10.91
N ILE A 31 18.70 -19.81 10.88
CA ILE A 31 20.16 -19.99 11.02
C ILE A 31 20.53 -20.45 12.42
N GLU A 32 19.93 -19.86 13.47
CA GLU A 32 20.14 -20.28 14.86
C GLU A 32 19.67 -21.71 15.13
N ALA A 33 18.50 -22.08 14.60
CA ALA A 33 18.00 -23.46 14.68
C ALA A 33 18.90 -24.44 13.90
N GLY A 34 19.56 -23.95 12.84
CA GLY A 34 20.36 -24.74 11.93
C GLY A 34 19.54 -25.29 10.77
N VAL A 35 20.20 -25.40 9.60
CA VAL A 35 19.58 -25.86 8.36
C VAL A 35 19.03 -27.29 8.49
N THR A 36 19.71 -28.17 9.20
CA THR A 36 19.26 -29.56 9.40
C THR A 36 17.94 -29.60 10.16
N ALA A 37 17.85 -28.92 11.31
CA ALA A 37 16.62 -28.89 12.12
C ALA A 37 15.46 -28.20 11.38
N THR A 38 15.75 -27.12 10.65
CA THR A 38 14.76 -26.45 9.80
C THR A 38 14.27 -27.38 8.69
N GLY A 39 15.19 -28.13 8.07
CA GLY A 39 14.86 -29.13 7.07
C GLY A 39 13.98 -30.25 7.61
N GLU A 40 14.27 -30.78 8.79
CA GLU A 40 13.42 -31.80 9.45
C GLU A 40 12.01 -31.26 9.74
N SER A 41 11.89 -30.00 10.17
CA SER A 41 10.61 -29.32 10.36
C SER A 41 9.83 -29.20 9.04
N PHE A 42 10.51 -28.79 7.96
CA PHE A 42 9.93 -28.68 6.63
C PHE A 42 9.50 -30.04 6.06
N ASP A 43 10.26 -31.10 6.33
CA ASP A 43 9.91 -32.47 5.94
C ASP A 43 8.64 -32.94 6.66
N ALA A 44 8.53 -32.67 7.96
CA ALA A 44 7.33 -32.98 8.74
C ALA A 44 6.07 -32.23 8.26
N LEU A 45 6.26 -31.06 7.64
CA LEU A 45 5.21 -30.25 7.04
C LEU A 45 4.93 -30.61 5.57
N GLY A 46 5.65 -31.57 4.98
CA GLY A 46 5.46 -32.01 3.60
C GLY A 46 6.01 -31.06 2.53
N VAL A 47 6.94 -30.17 2.90
CA VAL A 47 7.61 -29.27 1.96
C VAL A 47 8.52 -30.08 1.02
N PRO A 48 8.41 -29.91 -0.32
CA PRO A 48 9.29 -30.62 -1.25
C PRO A 48 10.74 -30.15 -1.13
N LEU A 49 11.69 -31.09 -1.25
CA LEU A 49 13.13 -30.82 -1.12
C LEU A 49 13.47 -30.07 0.19
N PRO A 50 13.13 -30.61 1.36
CA PRO A 50 13.08 -29.88 2.62
C PRO A 50 14.42 -29.22 3.00
N THR A 51 15.54 -29.90 2.80
CA THR A 51 16.88 -29.32 3.05
C THR A 51 17.17 -28.13 2.14
N ALA A 52 16.82 -28.23 0.84
CA ALA A 52 17.05 -27.14 -0.10
C ALA A 52 16.13 -25.95 0.19
N ALA A 53 14.87 -26.21 0.53
CA ALA A 53 13.92 -25.19 0.97
C ALA A 53 14.38 -24.50 2.26
N ALA A 54 14.93 -25.24 3.23
CA ALA A 54 15.48 -24.69 4.46
C ALA A 54 16.69 -23.77 4.21
N VAL A 55 17.63 -24.18 3.34
CA VAL A 55 18.75 -23.33 2.92
C VAL A 55 18.22 -22.08 2.22
N TYR A 56 17.32 -22.24 1.26
CA TYR A 56 16.72 -21.12 0.53
C TYR A 56 16.07 -20.13 1.49
N ALA A 57 15.12 -20.57 2.32
CA ALA A 57 14.38 -19.70 3.22
C ALA A 57 15.32 -18.99 4.21
N ALA A 58 16.25 -19.71 4.84
CA ALA A 58 17.16 -19.11 5.81
C ALA A 58 18.01 -17.98 5.20
N PHE A 59 18.62 -18.20 4.03
CA PHE A 59 19.49 -17.21 3.40
C PHE A 59 18.71 -16.12 2.66
N VAL A 60 17.61 -16.46 1.99
CA VAL A 60 16.81 -15.48 1.24
C VAL A 60 16.06 -14.56 2.18
N GLU A 61 15.48 -15.06 3.27
CA GLU A 61 14.84 -14.20 4.26
C GLU A 61 15.89 -13.28 4.94
N LEU A 62 17.05 -13.82 5.33
CA LEU A 62 18.08 -13.03 6.02
C LEU A 62 18.74 -12.00 5.09
N LEU A 63 19.33 -12.46 3.99
CA LEU A 63 20.06 -11.59 3.06
C LEU A 63 19.11 -10.74 2.22
N GLY A 64 17.97 -11.30 1.82
CA GLY A 64 16.93 -10.56 1.10
C GLY A 64 16.30 -9.49 2.00
N GLY A 65 16.04 -9.78 3.27
CA GLY A 65 15.61 -8.77 4.24
C GLY A 65 16.61 -7.61 4.35
N ALA A 66 17.91 -7.92 4.50
CA ALA A 66 18.96 -6.91 4.55
C ALA A 66 19.07 -6.09 3.24
N ALA A 67 19.00 -6.77 2.08
CA ALA A 67 19.02 -6.11 0.77
C ALA A 67 17.78 -5.23 0.55
N LEU A 68 16.61 -5.63 1.06
CA LEU A 68 15.39 -4.84 1.01
C LEU A 68 15.56 -3.54 1.79
N ILE A 69 16.11 -3.60 3.02
CA ILE A 69 16.41 -2.43 3.85
C ILE A 69 17.36 -1.48 3.11
N ALA A 70 18.44 -2.02 2.55
CA ALA A 70 19.41 -1.24 1.78
C ALA A 70 18.82 -0.66 0.49
N GLY A 71 17.73 -1.22 -0.03
CA GLY A 71 17.22 -0.89 -1.35
C GLY A 71 18.15 -1.35 -2.47
N LEU A 72 18.64 -2.59 -2.36
CA LEU A 72 19.53 -3.22 -3.32
C LEU A 72 18.79 -4.30 -4.13
N ALA A 73 18.92 -4.21 -5.45
CA ALA A 73 18.31 -5.10 -6.43
C ALA A 73 16.82 -5.36 -6.14
N LEU A 74 16.06 -4.31 -5.79
CA LEU A 74 14.70 -4.44 -5.26
C LEU A 74 13.76 -5.34 -6.08
N PRO A 75 13.75 -5.30 -7.42
CA PRO A 75 12.94 -6.22 -8.23
C PRO A 75 13.27 -7.69 -7.97
N VAL A 76 14.56 -8.02 -7.88
CA VAL A 76 15.03 -9.38 -7.68
C VAL A 76 14.82 -9.81 -6.23
N THR A 77 15.25 -8.98 -5.27
CA THR A 77 15.10 -9.23 -3.84
C THR A 77 13.63 -9.43 -3.46
N GLY A 78 12.74 -8.55 -3.91
CA GLY A 78 11.31 -8.65 -3.62
C GLY A 78 10.67 -9.88 -4.26
N ALA A 79 11.08 -10.26 -5.47
CA ALA A 79 10.57 -11.47 -6.12
C ALA A 79 10.99 -12.76 -5.37
N LEU A 80 12.25 -12.83 -4.91
CA LEU A 80 12.74 -13.96 -4.13
C LEU A 80 11.99 -14.10 -2.80
N LEU A 81 11.82 -13.00 -2.07
CA LEU A 81 11.05 -12.98 -0.82
C LEU A 81 9.56 -13.29 -1.05
N PHE A 82 8.98 -12.87 -2.17
CA PHE A 82 7.61 -13.23 -2.52
C PHE A 82 7.47 -14.74 -2.79
N ILE A 83 8.40 -15.34 -3.55
CA ILE A 83 8.41 -16.78 -3.81
C ILE A 83 8.56 -17.57 -2.50
N ASP A 84 9.39 -17.07 -1.58
CA ASP A 84 9.55 -17.64 -0.25
C ASP A 84 8.23 -17.66 0.53
N MET A 85 7.54 -16.51 0.61
CA MET A 85 6.22 -16.42 1.26
C MET A 85 5.15 -17.23 0.54
N LEU A 86 5.20 -17.35 -0.79
CA LEU A 86 4.29 -18.20 -1.54
C LEU A 86 4.49 -19.69 -1.17
N GLY A 87 5.74 -20.14 -1.05
CA GLY A 87 6.04 -21.49 -0.57
C GLY A 87 5.55 -21.71 0.87
N ALA A 88 5.84 -20.77 1.78
CA ALA A 88 5.36 -20.82 3.15
C ALA A 88 3.82 -20.85 3.24
N PHE A 89 3.13 -20.12 2.36
CA PHE A 89 1.68 -20.16 2.27
C PHE A 89 1.20 -21.54 1.84
N LEU A 90 1.65 -22.03 0.68
CA LEU A 90 1.15 -23.25 0.06
C LEU A 90 1.42 -24.51 0.88
N PHE A 91 2.59 -24.61 1.52
CA PHE A 91 3.01 -25.84 2.18
C PHE A 91 2.87 -25.83 3.70
N VAL A 92 2.84 -24.65 4.34
CA VAL A 92 2.83 -24.57 5.81
C VAL A 92 1.53 -23.96 6.34
N HIS A 93 0.92 -23.01 5.62
CA HIS A 93 -0.20 -22.23 6.14
C HIS A 93 -1.52 -22.38 5.37
N ALA A 94 -1.56 -23.09 4.24
CA ALA A 94 -2.74 -23.14 3.36
C ALA A 94 -3.96 -23.76 4.04
N ASP A 95 -3.74 -24.77 4.88
CA ASP A 95 -4.78 -25.46 5.65
C ASP A 95 -5.10 -24.75 6.99
N GLN A 96 -4.40 -23.65 7.28
CA GLN A 96 -4.61 -22.88 8.49
C GLN A 96 -5.68 -21.80 8.31
N GLY A 97 -6.24 -21.32 9.42
CA GLY A 97 -7.13 -20.14 9.40
C GLY A 97 -6.41 -18.86 8.98
N LEU A 98 -7.16 -17.80 8.69
CA LEU A 98 -6.57 -16.49 8.36
C LEU A 98 -5.74 -15.93 9.53
N PHE A 99 -6.32 -15.93 10.72
CA PHE A 99 -5.78 -15.24 11.88
C PHE A 99 -4.76 -16.09 12.65
N MET A 100 -3.63 -15.48 13.00
CA MET A 100 -2.63 -16.07 13.90
C MET A 100 -3.11 -16.09 15.37
N VAL A 101 -4.13 -15.32 15.71
CA VAL A 101 -4.77 -15.35 17.02
C VAL A 101 -6.27 -15.42 16.83
N ASP A 102 -6.89 -16.48 17.33
CA ASP A 102 -8.35 -16.64 17.34
C ASP A 102 -8.83 -16.88 18.77
N GLY A 103 -9.55 -15.90 19.31
CA GLY A 103 -9.91 -15.83 20.72
C GLY A 103 -8.67 -15.79 21.62
N ASP A 104 -8.60 -16.72 22.57
CA ASP A 104 -7.51 -16.80 23.56
C ASP A 104 -6.36 -17.74 23.13
N ARG A 105 -6.38 -18.28 21.90
CA ARG A 105 -5.36 -19.22 21.43
C ARG A 105 -4.55 -18.59 20.29
N ALA A 106 -3.23 -18.55 20.49
CA ALA A 106 -2.30 -18.32 19.39
C ALA A 106 -2.20 -19.60 18.56
N GLN A 107 -2.39 -19.47 17.25
CA GLN A 107 -2.33 -20.54 16.26
C GLN A 107 -1.54 -20.07 15.04
N ASN A 108 -1.09 -20.98 14.19
CA ASN A 108 -0.52 -20.56 12.92
C ASN A 108 -1.67 -20.10 12.01
N GLY A 109 -1.58 -18.87 11.48
CA GLY A 109 -2.50 -18.34 10.49
C GLY A 109 -1.72 -17.76 9.32
N TYR A 110 -2.36 -17.64 8.16
CA TYR A 110 -1.67 -17.21 6.94
C TYR A 110 -1.60 -15.68 6.72
N GLU A 111 -2.22 -14.87 7.58
CA GLU A 111 -2.30 -13.41 7.39
C GLU A 111 -0.92 -12.73 7.24
N LEU A 112 0.08 -13.10 8.06
CA LEU A 112 1.40 -12.49 7.99
C LEU A 112 2.14 -12.90 6.72
N VAL A 113 2.03 -14.17 6.35
CA VAL A 113 2.67 -14.72 5.14
C VAL A 113 2.11 -14.02 3.89
N VAL A 114 0.78 -13.86 3.82
CA VAL A 114 0.14 -13.14 2.72
C VAL A 114 0.52 -11.66 2.75
N ALA A 115 0.49 -11.00 3.91
CA ALA A 115 0.83 -9.58 4.03
C ALA A 115 2.28 -9.30 3.60
N LEU A 116 3.25 -10.08 4.10
CA LEU A 116 4.66 -9.95 3.75
C LEU A 116 4.91 -10.31 2.28
N GLY A 117 4.28 -11.37 1.78
CA GLY A 117 4.39 -11.77 0.38
C GLY A 117 3.90 -10.64 -0.55
N MET A 118 2.71 -10.10 -0.29
CA MET A 118 2.17 -9.01 -1.11
C MET A 118 2.99 -7.73 -0.99
N ALA A 119 3.52 -7.41 0.20
CA ALA A 119 4.43 -6.28 0.38
C ALA A 119 5.73 -6.46 -0.41
N ALA A 120 6.34 -7.65 -0.37
CA ALA A 120 7.53 -7.98 -1.13
C ALA A 120 7.27 -7.89 -2.65
N LEU A 121 6.12 -8.38 -3.12
CA LEU A 121 5.71 -8.30 -4.52
C LEU A 121 5.52 -6.84 -4.99
N LEU A 122 4.89 -5.99 -4.18
CA LEU A 122 4.76 -4.56 -4.48
C LEU A 122 6.11 -3.88 -4.56
N LEU A 123 7.02 -4.18 -3.63
CA LEU A 123 8.39 -3.66 -3.64
C LEU A 123 9.15 -4.12 -4.88
N ALA A 124 8.98 -5.39 -5.29
CA ALA A 124 9.53 -5.93 -6.53
C ALA A 124 9.01 -5.20 -7.78
N ALA A 125 7.73 -4.82 -7.78
CA ALA A 125 7.07 -4.08 -8.86
C ALA A 125 7.47 -2.59 -8.94
N GLY A 126 8.41 -2.13 -8.10
CA GLY A 126 8.92 -0.76 -8.13
C GLY A 126 8.27 0.19 -7.12
N ALA A 127 7.64 -0.35 -6.08
CA ALA A 127 7.09 0.46 -4.99
C ALA A 127 8.17 1.00 -4.03
N GLY A 128 9.43 0.57 -4.13
CA GLY A 128 10.51 0.89 -3.18
C GLY A 128 11.01 2.33 -3.07
N GLY A 129 10.45 3.27 -3.85
CA GLY A 129 10.84 4.67 -3.85
C GLY A 129 12.17 4.95 -4.54
N ARG A 130 12.59 6.22 -4.56
CA ARG A 130 13.84 6.68 -5.18
C ARG A 130 15.04 6.61 -4.23
N LEU A 131 14.81 6.58 -2.92
CA LEU A 131 15.85 6.51 -1.89
C LEU A 131 16.39 5.08 -1.73
N THR A 132 16.99 4.56 -2.79
CA THR A 132 17.53 3.20 -2.84
C THR A 132 19.02 3.24 -3.17
N LEU A 133 19.78 2.26 -2.68
CA LEU A 133 21.19 2.15 -3.04
C LEU A 133 21.35 1.93 -4.55
N ASP A 134 20.41 1.20 -5.18
CA ASP A 134 20.33 1.06 -6.64
C ASP A 134 20.32 2.41 -7.35
N ALA A 135 19.42 3.32 -6.95
CA ALA A 135 19.29 4.64 -7.55
C ALA A 135 20.54 5.51 -7.30
N TRP A 136 21.14 5.41 -6.12
CA TRP A 136 22.37 6.13 -5.79
C TRP A 136 23.56 5.67 -6.64
N ILE A 137 23.73 4.35 -6.84
CA ILE A 137 24.79 3.80 -7.69
C ILE A 137 24.58 4.23 -9.15
N VAL A 138 23.35 4.15 -9.66
CA VAL A 138 23.03 4.56 -11.03
C VAL A 138 23.28 6.05 -11.23
N ARG A 139 22.87 6.91 -10.27
CA ARG A 139 23.12 8.35 -10.32
C ARG A 139 24.61 8.68 -10.33
N ARG A 140 25.40 8.04 -9.46
CA ARG A 140 26.86 8.23 -9.40
C ARG A 140 27.59 7.76 -10.66
N ARG A 141 27.07 6.76 -11.37
CA ARG A 141 27.65 6.31 -12.65
C ARG A 141 27.26 7.20 -13.82
N ALA A 142 26.11 7.87 -13.74
CA ALA A 142 25.66 8.83 -14.74
C ALA A 142 26.37 10.20 -14.61
N ALA A 143 26.70 10.62 -13.39
CA ALA A 143 27.56 11.78 -13.10
C ALA A 143 29.03 11.41 -13.34
N GLY A 144 29.46 11.45 -14.61
CA GLY A 144 30.86 11.27 -15.00
C GLY A 144 31.76 12.46 -14.57
N PRO A 145 33.09 12.30 -14.59
CA PRO A 145 34.06 13.28 -14.07
C PRO A 145 34.14 14.64 -14.80
N ASP A 146 33.29 14.91 -15.79
CA ASP A 146 33.31 16.12 -16.62
C ASP A 146 32.12 17.07 -16.37
N ASP A 147 31.36 16.90 -15.29
CA ASP A 147 30.20 17.74 -14.96
C ASP A 147 30.50 18.69 -13.79
N PRO A 148 30.79 19.98 -14.04
CA PRO A 148 30.92 20.97 -12.99
C PRO A 148 29.54 21.49 -12.59
N GLY A 149 29.12 21.23 -11.35
CA GLY A 149 28.11 22.06 -10.68
C GLY A 149 26.98 21.29 -10.03
N ASP A 150 27.09 21.11 -8.72
CA ASP A 150 25.96 20.96 -7.80
C ASP A 150 25.13 22.27 -7.82
N GLU A 151 24.27 22.47 -8.83
CA GLU A 151 23.27 23.57 -8.87
C GLU A 151 21.85 23.09 -8.53
N ASP A 152 21.63 21.79 -8.32
CA ASP A 152 20.29 21.22 -8.08
C ASP A 152 19.77 21.40 -6.63
N ASP A 153 20.63 21.77 -5.67
CA ASP A 153 20.21 22.00 -4.27
C ASP A 153 19.67 23.44 -4.04
N GLU A 154 19.95 24.39 -4.94
CA GLU A 154 19.48 25.78 -4.83
C GLU A 154 18.04 25.95 -5.35
N ASP A 155 17.65 25.23 -6.42
CA ASP A 155 16.31 25.29 -7.01
C ASP A 155 15.19 24.78 -6.06
N ASP A 156 15.48 23.76 -5.24
CA ASP A 156 14.53 23.21 -4.27
C ASP A 156 14.26 24.17 -3.11
N ALA A 157 15.32 24.87 -2.65
CA ALA A 157 15.20 25.91 -1.64
C ALA A 157 14.47 27.14 -2.20
N GLU A 158 14.74 27.54 -3.44
CA GLU A 158 14.05 28.64 -4.11
C GLU A 158 12.56 28.34 -4.31
N SER A 159 12.17 27.11 -4.69
CA SER A 159 10.76 26.74 -4.83
C SER A 159 9.99 26.75 -3.50
N PHE A 160 10.65 26.37 -2.40
CA PHE A 160 10.07 26.40 -1.06
C PHE A 160 9.97 27.83 -0.51
N VAL A 161 11.01 28.64 -0.72
CA VAL A 161 11.03 30.07 -0.35
C VAL A 161 10.00 30.85 -1.17
N GLU A 162 9.83 30.54 -2.46
CA GLU A 162 8.81 31.15 -3.31
C GLU A 162 7.39 30.76 -2.87
N SER A 163 7.19 29.50 -2.47
CA SER A 163 5.94 29.04 -1.83
C SER A 163 5.62 29.83 -0.54
N LEU A 164 6.63 30.12 0.29
CA LEU A 164 6.47 30.93 1.51
C LEU A 164 6.18 32.41 1.19
N ARG A 165 6.86 32.98 0.19
CA ARG A 165 6.63 34.35 -0.27
C ARG A 165 5.22 34.54 -0.83
N GLN A 166 4.69 33.53 -1.54
CA GLN A 166 3.31 33.53 -2.04
C GLN A 166 2.27 33.39 -0.92
N ALA A 167 2.63 32.74 0.19
CA ALA A 167 1.80 32.69 1.39
C ALA A 167 1.80 34.03 2.17
N GLU A 168 2.94 34.73 2.22
CA GLU A 168 3.07 36.06 2.86
C GLU A 168 2.45 37.21 2.06
N THR A 169 2.49 37.15 0.73
CA THR A 169 1.96 38.22 -0.15
C THR A 169 0.45 38.16 -0.37
N LYS A 170 -0.23 37.09 0.07
CA LYS A 170 -1.67 36.99 -0.02
C LYS A 170 -2.31 37.81 1.11
N PRO A 171 -3.04 38.89 0.82
CA PRO A 171 -3.80 39.59 1.86
C PRO A 171 -4.80 38.61 2.46
N VAL A 172 -4.93 38.58 3.79
CA VAL A 172 -6.06 37.94 4.46
C VAL A 172 -7.33 38.58 3.91
N GLU A 173 -8.03 37.83 3.05
CA GLU A 173 -9.30 38.28 2.50
C GLU A 173 -10.29 38.44 3.68
N PRO A 174 -10.84 39.63 3.93
CA PRO A 174 -11.80 39.81 5.02
C PRO A 174 -13.05 38.98 4.71
N PRO A 175 -13.80 38.52 5.73
CA PRO A 175 -14.90 37.59 5.53
C PRO A 175 -15.92 38.20 4.56
N ALA A 176 -16.19 37.46 3.48
CA ALA A 176 -17.12 37.86 2.43
C ALA A 176 -18.46 38.33 3.04
N LYS A 177 -18.84 39.58 2.76
CA LYS A 177 -20.20 40.07 3.04
C LYS A 177 -21.18 39.22 2.24
N LYS A 178 -22.03 38.47 2.94
CA LYS A 178 -23.15 37.74 2.33
C LYS A 178 -23.96 38.72 1.47
N ALA A 179 -23.97 38.51 0.16
CA ALA A 179 -24.85 39.22 -0.77
C ALA A 179 -26.32 38.96 -0.39
N PRO A 180 -27.23 39.94 -0.58
CA PRO A 180 -28.60 39.81 -0.14
C PRO A 180 -29.31 38.70 -0.93
N VAL A 181 -30.01 37.83 -0.21
CA VAL A 181 -30.93 36.83 -0.77
C VAL A 181 -31.97 37.58 -1.60
N ARG A 182 -31.81 37.57 -2.93
CA ARG A 182 -32.84 38.03 -3.85
C ARG A 182 -33.89 36.93 -3.92
N ARG A 183 -34.91 37.03 -3.05
CA ARG A 183 -36.12 36.21 -3.10
C ARG A 183 -36.69 36.28 -4.51
N SER A 184 -36.70 35.15 -5.20
CA SER A 184 -37.48 34.93 -6.41
C SER A 184 -38.95 35.21 -6.09
N ALA A 185 -39.52 36.21 -6.78
CA ALA A 185 -40.94 36.51 -6.69
C ALA A 185 -41.77 35.33 -7.21
N PRO A 186 -42.97 35.09 -6.66
CA PRO A 186 -43.79 33.94 -7.01
C PRO A 186 -44.27 34.02 -8.45
N LYS A 187 -44.09 32.93 -9.20
CA LYS A 187 -44.70 32.74 -10.52
C LYS A 187 -46.23 32.68 -10.34
N ALA A 188 -46.92 33.56 -11.05
CA ALA A 188 -48.36 33.76 -10.98
C ALA A 188 -49.17 32.45 -11.09
N ALA A 189 -50.23 32.36 -10.28
CA ALA A 189 -51.20 31.29 -10.27
C ALA A 189 -51.92 31.16 -11.63
N PRO A 190 -52.16 29.94 -12.13
CA PRO A 190 -53.05 29.74 -13.27
C PRO A 190 -54.52 29.97 -12.86
N LYS A 191 -55.23 30.73 -13.69
CA LYS A 191 -56.67 30.96 -13.63
C LYS A 191 -57.45 29.64 -13.62
N ALA A 192 -58.43 29.57 -12.71
CA ALA A 192 -59.46 28.54 -12.68
C ALA A 192 -60.30 28.54 -13.96
N ALA A 193 -60.58 27.34 -14.48
CA ALA A 193 -61.64 27.02 -15.43
C ALA A 193 -62.53 25.92 -14.80
N PRO A 194 -63.81 25.83 -15.19
CA PRO A 194 -64.90 25.50 -14.28
C PRO A 194 -65.09 23.98 -14.03
N ALA A 195 -65.74 23.71 -12.90
CA ALA A 195 -66.06 22.38 -12.39
C ALA A 195 -66.92 21.54 -13.37
N PRO A 196 -66.66 20.23 -13.50
CA PRO A 196 -67.62 19.30 -14.07
C PRO A 196 -68.69 18.90 -13.03
N SER A 197 -69.90 18.75 -13.56
CA SER A 197 -71.17 18.47 -12.90
C SER A 197 -71.20 17.13 -12.13
N VAL A 198 -71.95 17.17 -11.04
CA VAL A 198 -72.40 16.07 -10.20
C VAL A 198 -73.09 14.96 -11.02
N GLY A 199 -72.78 13.69 -10.74
CA GLY A 199 -73.50 12.56 -11.31
C GLY A 199 -73.06 11.20 -10.76
N GLY A 200 -73.86 10.63 -9.86
CA GLY A 200 -74.14 9.19 -9.84
C GLY A 200 -73.31 8.28 -8.95
N LEU A 201 -73.88 7.94 -7.78
CA LEU A 201 -73.56 6.79 -6.94
C LEU A 201 -73.91 5.45 -7.63
N THR A 202 -73.03 4.45 -7.49
CA THR A 202 -73.21 2.97 -7.38
C THR A 202 -71.93 2.33 -7.94
N GLY A 203 -71.23 1.36 -7.35
CA GLY A 203 -71.57 0.17 -6.58
C GLY A 203 -70.55 -0.93 -6.98
N CYS A 204 -70.42 -1.99 -6.17
CA CYS A 204 -69.63 -3.23 -6.38
C CYS A 204 -68.11 -3.15 -6.07
N VAL A 205 -67.63 -3.67 -4.93
CA VAL A 205 -67.47 -5.08 -4.48
C VAL A 205 -66.33 -5.81 -5.21
N SER A 206 -65.30 -6.15 -4.41
CA SER A 206 -64.33 -7.27 -4.46
C SER A 206 -64.59 -8.40 -5.47
N PRO A 207 -63.55 -9.14 -5.97
CA PRO A 207 -62.75 -9.96 -5.05
C PRO A 207 -61.28 -10.27 -5.40
N GLU A 208 -60.61 -10.63 -4.32
CA GLU A 208 -59.38 -11.40 -4.14
C GLU A 208 -59.51 -12.84 -4.69
N ARG A 209 -58.52 -13.32 -5.45
CA ARG A 209 -58.17 -14.75 -5.66
C ARG A 209 -56.72 -14.81 -6.15
N ARG A 210 -55.81 -15.36 -5.34
CA ARG A 210 -55.29 -16.74 -5.33
C ARG A 210 -54.06 -16.91 -6.20
#